data_AF-A0A346NHH6-F1
#
_entry.id   AF-A0A346NHH6-F1
#
_cell.length_a   1.000
_cell.length_b   1.000
_cell.length_c   1.000
_cell.angle_alpha   90.00
_cell.angle_beta   90.00
_cell.angle_gamma   90.00
#
_symmetry.space_group_name_H-M   'P 1'
#
loop_
_entity.id
_entity.type
_entity.pdbx_description
1 polymer ?
#
loop_
_entity_poly.entity_id
_entity_poly.type
_entity_poly.pdbx_seq_one_letter_code
_entity_poly.pdbx_strand_id
1 'polypeptide(L)'
;MKTCKDVQHLKLYRRLGGNAVLVEKLVTRFSTSLPILIVRLTQAVRCRDAQRASTQIKMLKEVACALSAHPIINDLTQLEGFLAHQPPAQWHTCIGNIETIARAFTDCISQYFPAPAQPE
;
A
#
# COMPACT_ATOMS: atom_id res chain seq x y z
N MET A 1 -5.24 -27.24 5.53
CA MET A 1 -4.83 -25.86 5.89
C MET A 1 -3.87 -25.38 4.81
N LYS A 2 -4.28 -24.45 3.95
CA LYS A 2 -3.39 -23.90 2.91
C LYS A 2 -2.39 -22.99 3.61
N THR A 3 -1.13 -23.40 3.61
CA THR A 3 0.00 -22.66 4.18
C THR A 3 0.07 -21.27 3.54
N CYS A 4 -0.26 -20.25 4.33
CA CYS A 4 0.10 -18.87 4.05
C CYS A 4 1.61 -18.86 3.76
N LYS A 5 2.04 -18.26 2.64
CA LYS A 5 3.47 -18.17 2.34
C LYS A 5 4.18 -17.54 3.53
N ASP A 6 5.38 -18.04 3.80
CA ASP A 6 6.26 -17.66 4.90
C ASP A 6 6.20 -16.14 5.18
N VAL A 7 5.56 -15.75 6.29
CA VAL A 7 5.46 -14.34 6.71
C VAL A 7 6.65 -13.91 7.55
N GLN A 8 7.61 -14.81 7.80
CA GLN A 8 8.72 -14.59 8.73
C GLN A 8 9.70 -13.51 8.23
N HIS A 9 9.80 -13.29 6.91
CA HIS A 9 10.64 -12.23 6.34
C HIS A 9 10.03 -10.83 6.47
N LEU A 10 8.75 -10.71 6.81
CA LEU A 10 8.09 -9.41 6.97
C LEU A 10 8.65 -8.67 8.19
N LYS A 11 8.85 -7.35 8.04
CA LYS A 11 9.16 -6.47 9.19
C LYS A 11 8.09 -6.58 10.28
N LEU A 12 6.84 -6.81 9.87
CA LEU A 12 5.72 -6.98 10.79
C LEU A 12 5.87 -8.20 11.70
N TYR A 13 6.42 -9.32 11.20
CA TYR A 13 6.63 -10.54 12.00
C TYR A 13 7.59 -10.30 13.17
N ARG A 14 8.71 -9.63 12.91
CA ARG A 14 9.65 -9.22 13.96
C ARG A 14 9.03 -8.23 14.94
N ARG A 15 8.24 -7.26 14.46
CA ARG A 15 7.56 -6.27 15.31
C ARG A 15 6.49 -6.87 16.22
N LEU A 16 5.83 -7.94 15.78
CA LEU A 16 4.78 -8.62 16.52
C LEU A 16 5.31 -9.82 17.34
N GLY A 17 6.61 -9.86 17.63
CA GLY A 17 7.22 -10.89 18.48
C GLY A 17 7.15 -12.31 17.89
N GLY A 18 7.14 -12.44 16.56
CA GLY A 18 7.05 -13.73 15.88
C GLY A 18 5.63 -14.31 15.80
N ASN A 19 4.59 -13.52 16.07
CA ASN A 19 3.21 -14.00 16.01
C ASN A 19 2.66 -13.96 14.57
N ALA A 20 2.81 -15.06 13.84
CA ALA A 20 2.32 -15.20 12.46
C ALA A 20 0.80 -14.97 12.33
N VAL A 21 0.00 -15.41 13.30
CA VAL A 21 -1.46 -15.23 13.26
C VAL A 21 -1.85 -13.75 13.35
N LEU A 22 -1.16 -12.97 14.19
CA LEU A 22 -1.38 -11.52 14.24
C LEU A 22 -0.91 -10.83 12.96
N VAL A 23 0.21 -11.27 12.38
CA VAL A 23 0.67 -10.76 11.08
C VAL A 23 -0.40 -10.99 10.03
N GLU A 24 -0.95 -12.20 9.94
CA GLU A 24 -1.97 -12.54 8.95
C GLU A 24 -3.25 -11.70 9.10
N LYS A 25 -3.74 -11.54 10.33
CA LYS A 25 -4.89 -10.66 10.63
C LYS A 25 -4.63 -9.22 10.21
N LEU A 26 -3.41 -8.74 10.42
CA LEU A 26 -3.05 -7.35 10.13
C LEU A 26 -2.88 -7.12 8.62
N VAL A 27 -2.27 -8.06 7.89
CA VAL A 27 -2.20 -7.98 6.42
C VAL A 27 -3.59 -8.11 5.79
N THR A 28 -4.46 -8.95 6.34
CA THR A 28 -5.88 -9.01 5.94
C THR A 28 -6.57 -7.67 6.18
N ARG A 29 -6.30 -6.99 7.31
CA ARG A 29 -6.84 -5.65 7.56
C ARG A 29 -6.28 -4.60 6.61
N PHE A 30 -5.03 -4.74 6.18
CA PHE A 30 -4.45 -3.87 5.16
C PHE A 30 -5.14 -4.06 3.81
N SER A 31 -5.43 -5.29 3.41
CA SER A 31 -6.10 -5.56 2.13
C SER A 31 -7.49 -4.91 2.04
N THR A 32 -8.22 -4.84 3.16
CA THR A 32 -9.52 -4.17 3.22
C THR A 32 -9.41 -2.64 3.31
N SER A 33 -8.34 -2.12 3.92
CA SER A 33 -8.15 -0.68 4.14
C SER A 33 -7.46 0.04 2.97
N LEU A 34 -6.63 -0.68 2.22
CA LEU A 34 -5.83 -0.12 1.11
C LEU A 34 -6.67 0.54 0.01
N PRO A 35 -7.77 -0.07 -0.49
CA PRO A 35 -8.61 0.59 -1.50
C PRO A 35 -9.10 1.96 -1.03
N ILE A 36 -9.45 2.08 0.26
CA ILE A 36 -9.92 3.34 0.85
C ILE A 36 -8.79 4.37 0.89
N LEU A 37 -7.57 3.97 1.27
CA LEU A 37 -6.40 4.87 1.28
C LEU A 37 -6.03 5.35 -0.12
N ILE A 38 -6.07 4.47 -1.12
CA ILE A 38 -5.84 4.82 -2.52
C ILE A 38 -6.88 5.81 -3.01
N VAL A 39 -8.18 5.55 -2.80
CA VAL A 39 -9.26 6.46 -3.19
C VAL A 39 -9.11 7.83 -2.54
N ARG A 40 -8.76 7.87 -1.24
CA ARG A 40 -8.53 9.14 -0.52
C ARG A 40 -7.33 9.90 -1.08
N LEU A 41 -6.25 9.21 -1.47
CA LEU A 41 -5.11 9.84 -2.12
C LEU A 41 -5.49 10.41 -3.49
N THR A 42 -6.17 9.62 -4.33
CA THR A 42 -6.69 10.05 -5.63
C THR A 42 -7.57 11.30 -5.48
N GLN A 43 -8.46 11.32 -4.49
CA GLN A 43 -9.32 12.47 -4.21
C GLN A 43 -8.52 13.69 -3.75
N ALA A 44 -7.56 13.51 -2.84
CA ALA A 44 -6.71 14.60 -2.39
C ALA A 44 -5.92 15.24 -3.55
N VAL A 45 -5.40 14.41 -4.45
CA VAL A 45 -4.69 14.87 -5.66
C VAL A 45 -5.62 15.63 -6.61
N ARG A 46 -6.84 15.11 -6.86
CA ARG A 46 -7.84 15.80 -7.69
C ARG A 46 -8.28 17.13 -7.10
N CYS A 47 -8.45 17.19 -5.78
CA CYS A 47 -8.82 18.41 -5.06
C CYS A 47 -7.64 19.34 -4.77
N ARG A 48 -6.42 18.99 -5.21
CA ARG A 48 -5.20 19.79 -4.96
C ARG A 48 -4.90 20.03 -3.48
N ASP A 49 -5.29 19.08 -2.63
CA ASP A 49 -5.10 19.14 -1.19
C ASP A 49 -3.76 18.49 -0.81
N ALA A 50 -2.72 19.31 -0.71
CA ALA A 50 -1.36 18.88 -0.41
C ALA A 50 -1.24 18.15 0.93
N GLN A 51 -1.92 18.66 1.95
CA GLN A 51 -1.85 18.13 3.30
C GLN A 51 -2.49 16.75 3.35
N ARG A 52 -3.70 16.60 2.79
CA ARG A 52 -4.35 15.29 2.73
C ARG A 52 -3.56 14.30 1.87
N ALA A 53 -3.01 14.72 0.74
CA ALA A 53 -2.21 13.87 -0.12
C ALA A 53 -0.96 13.34 0.63
N SER A 54 -0.21 14.22 1.30
CA SER A 54 0.95 13.81 2.11
C SER A 54 0.55 12.87 3.25
N THR A 55 -0.56 13.14 3.96
CA THR A 55 -1.07 12.23 5.00
C THR A 55 -1.38 10.84 4.43
N GLN A 56 -2.09 10.74 3.31
CA GLN A 56 -2.39 9.44 2.71
C GLN A 56 -1.13 8.71 2.22
N ILE A 57 -0.17 9.44 1.64
CA ILE A 57 1.11 8.87 1.22
C ILE A 57 1.88 8.31 2.40
N LYS A 58 1.96 9.03 3.53
CA LYS A 58 2.63 8.55 4.75
C LYS A 58 1.98 7.26 5.27
N MET A 59 0.65 7.20 5.33
CA MET A 59 -0.06 5.98 5.73
C MET A 59 0.24 4.80 4.78
N LEU A 60 0.25 5.04 3.46
CA LEU A 60 0.60 4.01 2.48
C LEU A 60 2.06 3.55 2.63
N LYS A 61 3.01 4.46 2.92
CA LYS A 61 4.42 4.10 3.19
C LYS A 61 4.55 3.22 4.43
N GLU A 62 3.76 3.45 5.48
CA GLU A 62 3.73 2.58 6.66
C GLU A 62 3.25 1.18 6.33
N VAL A 63 2.18 1.06 5.54
CA VAL A 63 1.67 -0.23 5.04
C VAL A 63 2.73 -0.94 4.20
N ALA A 64 3.35 -0.24 3.25
CA ALA A 64 4.42 -0.80 2.41
C ALA A 64 5.63 -1.25 3.24
N CYS A 65 6.01 -0.48 4.28
CA CYS A 65 7.08 -0.84 5.19
C CYS A 65 6.75 -2.10 6.02
N ALA A 66 5.50 -2.21 6.49
CA ALA A 66 5.02 -3.40 7.19
C ALA A 66 5.07 -4.66 6.30
N LEU A 67 4.74 -4.51 5.02
CA LEU A 67 4.78 -5.58 4.01
C LEU A 67 6.18 -5.82 3.41
N SER A 68 7.22 -5.13 3.88
CA SER A 68 8.56 -5.16 3.30
C SER A 68 8.58 -4.83 1.79
N ALA A 69 7.60 -4.08 1.29
CA ALA A 69 7.41 -3.74 -0.12
C ALA A 69 8.24 -2.51 -0.52
N HIS A 70 9.57 -2.64 -0.55
CA HIS A 70 10.49 -1.55 -0.85
C HIS A 70 10.25 -0.83 -2.19
N PRO A 71 9.91 -1.51 -3.30
CA PRO A 71 9.58 -0.83 -4.55
C PRO A 71 8.42 0.17 -4.39
N ILE A 72 7.36 -0.22 -3.68
CA ILE A 72 6.18 0.63 -3.43
C ILE A 72 6.55 1.86 -2.59
N ILE A 73 7.46 1.72 -1.63
CA ILE A 73 7.96 2.86 -0.82
C ILE A 73 8.67 3.88 -1.72
N ASN A 74 9.44 3.42 -2.70
CA ASN A 74 10.13 4.29 -3.65
C ASN A 74 9.12 5.02 -4.54
N ASP A 75 8.13 4.32 -5.09
CA ASP A 75 7.07 4.91 -5.93
C ASP A 75 6.29 5.99 -5.16
N LEU A 76 5.93 5.72 -3.90
CA LEU A 76 5.27 6.67 -3.01
C LEU A 76 6.16 7.88 -2.68
N THR A 77 7.48 7.70 -2.60
CA THR A 77 8.43 8.78 -2.36
C THR A 77 8.62 9.67 -3.58
N GLN A 78 8.66 9.06 -4.77
CA GLN A 78 8.66 9.81 -6.03
C GLN A 78 7.37 10.60 -6.22
N LEU A 79 6.21 9.99 -5.91
CA LEU A 79 4.92 10.67 -5.95
C LEU A 79 4.88 11.86 -4.98
N GLU A 80 5.34 11.68 -3.73
CA GLU A 80 5.42 12.77 -2.75
C GLU A 80 6.32 13.90 -3.23
N GLY A 81 7.50 13.56 -3.77
CA GLY A 81 8.42 14.53 -4.35
C GLY A 81 7.80 15.30 -5.52
N PHE A 82 7.09 14.61 -6.41
CA PHE A 82 6.38 15.23 -7.52
C PHE A 82 5.34 16.23 -7.03
N LEU A 83 4.48 15.82 -6.09
CA LEU A 83 3.43 16.69 -5.54
C LEU A 83 4.00 17.91 -4.79
N ALA A 84 5.16 17.77 -4.14
CA ALA A 84 5.80 18.86 -3.42
C ALA A 84 6.44 19.93 -4.33
N HIS A 85 6.91 19.54 -5.51
CA HIS A 85 7.68 20.43 -6.40
C HIS A 85 6.91 20.90 -7.63
N GLN A 86 5.83 20.21 -8.01
CA GLN A 86 5.03 20.56 -9.18
C GLN A 86 3.80 21.40 -8.82
N PRO A 87 3.42 22.35 -9.68
CA PRO A 87 2.24 23.17 -9.44
C PRO A 87 0.97 22.30 -9.43
N PRO A 88 -0.02 22.61 -8.56
CA PRO A 88 -1.25 21.83 -8.44
C PRO A 88 -2.05 21.60 -9.73
N ALA A 89 -1.86 22.45 -10.75
CA ALA A 89 -2.45 22.26 -12.07
C ALA A 89 -1.99 20.96 -12.75
N GLN A 90 -0.76 20.51 -12.49
CA GLN A 90 -0.15 19.32 -13.11
C GLN A 90 -0.42 18.03 -12.34
N TRP A 91 -1.00 18.10 -11.14
CA TRP A 91 -1.18 16.93 -10.27
C TRP A 91 -2.08 15.85 -10.86
N HIS A 92 -2.96 16.19 -11.81
CA HIS A 92 -3.79 15.19 -12.48
C HIS A 92 -2.97 14.16 -13.30
N THR A 93 -1.74 14.48 -13.69
CA THR A 93 -0.88 13.56 -14.46
C THR A 93 -0.38 12.39 -13.61
N CYS A 94 -0.38 12.51 -12.28
CA CYS A 94 0.08 11.45 -11.39
C CYS A 94 -1.02 10.44 -11.00
N ILE A 95 -2.25 10.58 -11.52
CA ILE A 95 -3.33 9.59 -11.28
C ILE A 95 -2.93 8.20 -11.77
N GLY A 96 -2.29 8.08 -12.94
CA GLY A 96 -1.79 6.80 -13.44
C GLY A 96 -0.70 6.19 -12.54
N ASN A 97 0.10 7.02 -11.87
CA ASN A 97 1.09 6.56 -10.89
C ASN A 97 0.40 5.97 -9.66
N ILE A 98 -0.70 6.59 -9.19
CA ILE A 98 -1.49 6.10 -8.06
C ILE A 98 -2.14 4.75 -8.39
N GLU A 99 -2.65 4.57 -9.60
CA GLU A 99 -3.22 3.30 -10.06
C GLU A 99 -2.15 2.19 -10.14
N THR A 100 -0.95 2.53 -10.62
CA THR A 100 0.19 1.61 -10.62
C THR A 100 0.57 1.18 -9.21
N ILE A 101 0.64 2.14 -8.27
CA ILE A 101 0.91 1.87 -6.84
C ILE A 101 -0.17 0.96 -6.26
N ALA A 102 -1.45 1.21 -6.57
CA ALA A 102 -2.56 0.40 -6.10
C ALA A 102 -2.43 -1.05 -6.57
N ARG A 103 -2.11 -1.27 -7.84
CA ARG A 103 -1.88 -2.61 -8.41
C ARG A 103 -0.69 -3.30 -7.74
N ALA A 104 0.42 -2.59 -7.53
CA ALA A 104 1.58 -3.13 -6.84
C ALA A 104 1.25 -3.59 -5.41
N PHE A 105 0.39 -2.85 -4.68
CA PHE A 105 -0.10 -3.28 -3.37
C PHE A 105 -0.95 -4.55 -3.46
N THR A 106 -1.88 -4.63 -4.42
CA THR A 106 -2.70 -5.82 -4.63
C THR A 106 -1.84 -7.04 -4.95
N ASP A 107 -0.87 -6.90 -5.84
CA ASP A 107 0.04 -7.98 -6.23
C ASP A 107 0.88 -8.43 -5.02
N CYS A 108 1.43 -7.48 -4.27
CA CYS A 108 2.20 -7.75 -3.06
C CYS A 108 1.37 -8.54 -2.03
N ILE A 109 0.14 -8.12 -1.75
CA ILE A 109 -0.73 -8.81 -0.79
C ILE A 109 -1.16 -10.19 -1.28
N SER A 110 -1.46 -10.33 -2.57
CA SER A 110 -1.88 -11.60 -3.18
C SER A 110 -0.79 -12.67 -3.10
N GLN A 111 0.49 -12.27 -2.99
CA GLN A 111 1.57 -13.23 -2.72
C GLN A 111 1.45 -13.88 -1.34
N TYR A 112 0.94 -13.16 -0.34
CA TYR A 112 0.78 -13.66 1.02
C TYR A 112 -0.56 -14.37 1.23
N PHE A 113 -1.63 -13.85 0.61
CA PHE A 113 -3.00 -14.39 0.67
C PHE A 113 -3.47 -14.74 -0.73
N PRO A 114 -2.96 -15.82 -1.34
CA PRO A 114 -3.50 -16.30 -2.60
C PRO A 114 -4.99 -16.61 -2.39
N ALA A 115 -5.85 -16.10 -3.26
CA ALA A 115 -7.27 -16.41 -3.23
C ALA A 115 -7.44 -17.93 -3.14
N PRO A 116 -8.42 -18.44 -2.37
CA PRO A 116 -8.68 -19.87 -2.35
C PRO A 116 -8.95 -20.30 -3.79
N ALA A 117 -8.09 -21.19 -4.32
CA ALA A 117 -8.32 -21.85 -5.60
C ALA A 117 -9.80 -22.25 -5.65
N GLN A 118 -10.53 -21.66 -6.60
CA GLN A 118 -11.95 -21.94 -6.74
C GLN A 118 -12.12 -23.44 -6.95
N PRO A 119 -13.05 -24.11 -6.24
CA PRO A 119 -13.37 -25.47 -6.58
C PRO A 119 -13.97 -25.47 -7.99
N GLU A 120 -13.36 -26.24 -8.88
CA GLU A 120 -13.92 -26.58 -10.19
C GLU A 120 -15.29 -27.26 -10.04
#